data_AF-A0A314YZP9-F1
#
_entry.id   AF-A0A314YZP9-F1
#
_cell.length_a   1.000
_cell.length_b   1.000
_cell.length_c   1.000
_cell.angle_alpha   90.00
_cell.angle_beta   90.00
_cell.angle_gamma   90.00
#
_symmetry.space_group_name_H-M   'P 1'
#
loop_
_entity.id
_entity.type
_entity.pdbx_description
1 polymer ?
#
loop_
_entity_poly.entity_id
_entity_poly.type
_entity_poly.pdbx_seq_one_letter_code
_entity_poly.pdbx_strand_id
1 'polypeptide(L)'
;MESEFCLQPPGDSPTRKSLFDSLISGCIPVLFDPFTAYYQYPWHLPEDHEKYSVFVDQEEVRQVKVNVVETLMKISKKERDDMRRYIVYELLPGLVYGDSTAKLEKFQDAFSIIMSNLMERVTKMDSTA
;
A
#
# COMPACT_ATOMS: atom_id res chain seq x y z
N MET A 1 22.53 -2.45 -6.84
CA MET A 1 21.36 -3.07 -7.50
C MET A 1 20.32 -3.21 -6.42
N GLU A 2 19.41 -2.24 -6.30
CA GLU A 2 18.30 -2.30 -5.34
C GLU A 2 17.08 -2.82 -6.10
N SER A 3 16.35 -3.79 -5.52
CA SER A 3 15.10 -4.26 -6.14
C SER A 3 14.06 -3.15 -6.07
N GLU A 4 13.48 -2.75 -7.20
CA GLU A 4 12.45 -1.71 -7.24
C GLU A 4 11.04 -2.25 -6.99
N PHE A 5 10.84 -3.54 -7.26
CA PHE A 5 9.58 -4.26 -7.13
C PHE A 5 9.67 -5.37 -6.09
N CYS A 6 8.59 -5.58 -5.34
CA CYS A 6 8.46 -6.60 -4.31
C CYS A 6 7.20 -7.42 -4.58
N LEU A 7 7.36 -8.65 -5.05
CA LEU A 7 6.25 -9.56 -5.35
C LEU A 7 5.51 -9.97 -4.07
N GLN A 8 4.18 -9.82 -4.05
CA GLN A 8 3.30 -10.14 -2.93
C GLN A 8 2.26 -11.21 -3.31
N PRO A 9 2.68 -12.46 -3.59
CA PRO A 9 1.73 -13.53 -3.88
C PRO A 9 0.84 -13.81 -2.65
N PRO A 10 -0.42 -14.25 -2.82
CA PRO A 10 -1.28 -14.61 -1.70
C PRO A 10 -0.72 -15.77 -0.88
N GLY A 11 -1.02 -15.80 0.42
CA GLY A 11 -0.62 -16.88 1.34
C GLY A 11 -1.82 -17.66 1.84
N ASP A 12 -1.73 -18.21 3.06
CA ASP A 12 -2.86 -18.88 3.71
C ASP A 12 -4.00 -17.90 4.02
N SER A 13 -3.65 -16.64 4.29
CA SER A 13 -4.58 -15.50 4.40
C SER A 13 -4.34 -14.47 3.30
N PRO A 14 -5.35 -13.64 2.96
CA PRO A 14 -5.16 -12.55 2.02
C PRO A 14 -4.14 -11.51 2.49
N THR A 15 -4.04 -11.29 3.80
CA THR A 15 -3.13 -10.31 4.40
C THR A 15 -1.71 -10.86 4.53
N ARG A 16 -0.70 -10.00 4.34
CA ARG A 16 0.72 -10.34 4.53
C ARG A 16 1.51 -9.20 5.16
N LYS A 17 2.35 -9.53 6.17
CA LYS A 17 3.33 -8.59 6.74
C LYS A 17 4.28 -8.03 5.67
N SER A 18 4.67 -8.84 4.70
CA SER A 18 5.61 -8.47 3.63
C SER A 18 5.13 -7.30 2.76
N LEU A 19 3.81 -7.06 2.68
CA LEU A 19 3.25 -5.90 2.00
C LEU A 19 3.74 -4.60 2.67
N PHE A 20 3.56 -4.48 3.98
CA PHE A 20 3.96 -3.30 4.73
C PHE A 20 5.48 -3.15 4.80
N ASP A 21 6.23 -4.26 4.93
CA ASP A 21 7.69 -4.21 4.86
C ASP A 21 8.18 -3.68 3.50
N SER A 22 7.47 -3.98 2.41
CA SER A 22 7.78 -3.45 1.07
C SER A 22 7.50 -1.96 0.97
N LEU A 23 6.35 -1.51 1.47
CA LEU A 23 5.99 -0.09 1.46
C LEU A 23 6.96 0.74 2.33
N ILE A 24 7.30 0.26 3.53
CA ILE A 24 8.21 0.96 4.44
C ILE A 24 9.65 0.99 3.89
N SER A 25 10.05 0.00 3.09
CA SER A 25 11.34 0.03 2.39
C SER A 25 11.33 0.85 1.09
N GLY A 26 10.21 1.46 0.72
CA GLY A 26 10.06 2.22 -0.52
C GLY A 26 10.07 1.33 -1.77
N CYS A 27 9.82 0.03 -1.62
CA CYS A 27 9.69 -0.92 -2.71
C CYS A 27 8.25 -0.91 -3.25
N ILE A 28 8.09 -1.03 -4.57
CA ILE A 28 6.76 -1.07 -5.21
C ILE A 28 6.18 -2.49 -5.05
N PRO A 29 5.12 -2.70 -4.25
CA PRO A 29 4.45 -3.99 -4.18
C PRO A 29 3.80 -4.38 -5.52
N VAL A 30 4.04 -5.62 -5.93
CA VAL A 30 3.33 -6.27 -7.03
C VAL A 30 2.31 -7.23 -6.43
N LEU A 31 1.04 -6.87 -6.50
CA LEU A 31 -0.06 -7.58 -5.89
C LEU A 31 -0.69 -8.55 -6.89
N PHE A 32 -1.06 -9.74 -6.41
CA PHE A 32 -1.69 -10.77 -7.24
C PHE A 32 -3.17 -11.03 -6.90
N ASP A 33 -3.63 -10.44 -5.80
CA ASP A 33 -5.00 -10.55 -5.33
C ASP A 33 -5.42 -9.19 -4.71
N PRO A 34 -6.57 -8.61 -5.11
CA PRO A 34 -7.01 -7.32 -4.58
C PRO A 34 -7.30 -7.38 -3.06
N PHE A 35 -7.64 -8.55 -2.51
CA PHE A 35 -7.83 -8.72 -1.07
C PHE A 35 -6.52 -8.57 -0.29
N THR A 36 -5.34 -8.57 -0.93
CA THR A 36 -4.08 -8.35 -0.22
C THR A 36 -3.94 -6.93 0.31
N ALA A 37 -4.52 -5.92 -0.36
CA ALA A 37 -4.35 -4.53 0.03
C ALA A 37 -5.63 -3.69 -0.13
N TYR A 38 -6.28 -3.78 -1.29
CA TYR A 38 -7.28 -2.82 -1.78
C TYR A 38 -8.56 -2.80 -0.94
N TYR A 39 -8.94 -3.94 -0.35
CA TYR A 39 -10.14 -4.05 0.47
C TYR A 39 -9.88 -4.01 1.98
N GLN A 40 -8.64 -4.28 2.40
CA GLN A 40 -8.33 -4.54 3.81
C GLN A 40 -7.94 -3.29 4.60
N TYR A 41 -7.34 -2.30 3.93
CA TYR A 41 -6.69 -1.16 4.61
C TYR A 41 -7.19 0.21 4.14
N PRO A 42 -8.52 0.45 4.08
CA PRO A 42 -9.09 1.66 3.48
C PRO A 42 -8.74 2.97 4.24
N TRP A 43 -8.33 2.89 5.50
CA TRP A 43 -7.90 4.06 6.27
C TRP A 43 -6.43 4.44 6.03
N HIS A 44 -5.61 3.48 5.58
CA HIS A 44 -4.15 3.64 5.49
C HIS A 44 -3.62 3.59 4.07
N LEU A 45 -4.30 2.92 3.15
CA LEU A 45 -3.94 2.83 1.75
C LEU A 45 -4.93 3.64 0.90
N PRO A 46 -4.45 4.42 -0.08
CA PRO A 46 -5.30 5.23 -0.94
C PRO A 46 -6.07 4.34 -1.94
N GLU A 47 -7.27 4.78 -2.33
CA GLU A 47 -8.07 4.09 -3.37
C GLU A 47 -7.39 4.10 -4.74
N ASP A 48 -6.53 5.08 -5.00
CA ASP A 48 -5.73 5.17 -6.22
C ASP A 48 -4.52 4.24 -6.14
N HIS A 49 -4.78 2.95 -6.38
CA HIS A 49 -3.82 1.86 -6.20
C HIS A 49 -2.58 1.96 -7.10
N GLU A 50 -2.73 2.58 -8.29
CA GLU A 50 -1.65 2.73 -9.26
C GLU A 50 -0.54 3.68 -8.77
N LYS A 51 -0.82 4.52 -7.77
CA LYS A 51 0.19 5.40 -7.17
C LYS A 51 1.24 4.64 -6.35
N TYR A 52 0.91 3.45 -5.85
CA TYR A 52 1.79 2.74 -4.92
C TYR A 52 1.99 1.26 -5.23
N SER A 53 1.26 0.68 -6.19
CA SER A 53 1.32 -0.76 -6.45
C SER A 53 1.12 -1.09 -7.93
N VAL A 54 1.54 -2.29 -8.30
CA VAL A 54 1.24 -2.92 -9.59
C VAL A 54 0.35 -4.12 -9.34
N PHE A 55 -0.74 -4.25 -10.08
CA PHE A 55 -1.60 -5.44 -10.01
C PHE A 55 -1.34 -6.37 -11.18
N VAL A 56 -1.21 -7.66 -10.90
CA VAL A 56 -1.13 -8.73 -11.91
C VAL A 56 -2.02 -9.88 -11.47
N ASP A 57 -3.07 -10.19 -12.22
CA ASP A 57 -4.05 -11.20 -11.82
C ASP A 57 -3.41 -12.60 -11.60
N GLN A 58 -3.62 -13.18 -10.42
CA GLN A 58 -3.06 -14.50 -10.07
C GLN A 58 -3.48 -15.63 -11.02
N GLU A 59 -4.71 -15.59 -11.54
CA GLU A 59 -5.23 -16.62 -12.44
C GLU A 59 -4.58 -16.51 -13.81
N GLU A 60 -4.30 -15.29 -14.29
CA GLU A 60 -3.51 -15.09 -15.51
C GLU A 60 -2.08 -15.61 -15.37
N VAL A 61 -1.46 -15.43 -14.19
CA VAL A 61 -0.11 -15.97 -13.90
C VAL A 61 -0.14 -17.50 -13.88
N ARG A 62 -1.11 -18.10 -13.17
CA ARG A 62 -1.28 -19.57 -13.08
C ARG A 62 -1.55 -20.21 -14.43
N GLN A 63 -2.31 -19.54 -15.28
CA GLN A 63 -2.63 -19.99 -16.64
C GLN A 63 -1.52 -19.65 -17.65
N VAL A 64 -0.40 -19.07 -17.21
CA VAL A 64 0.75 -18.68 -18.05
C VAL A 64 0.32 -17.73 -19.19
N LYS A 65 -0.71 -16.91 -18.94
CA LYS A 65 -1.21 -15.90 -19.88
C LYS A 65 -0.41 -14.61 -19.82
N VAL A 66 0.27 -14.36 -18.70
CA VAL A 66 1.07 -13.16 -18.46
C VAL A 66 2.48 -13.51 -17.99
N ASN A 67 3.48 -12.81 -18.51
CA ASN A 67 4.84 -12.84 -18.00
C ASN A 67 5.05 -11.63 -17.07
N VAL A 68 5.12 -11.90 -15.76
CA VAL A 68 5.27 -10.85 -14.72
C VAL A 68 6.49 -9.97 -14.98
N VAL A 69 7.63 -10.56 -15.36
CA VAL A 69 8.87 -9.80 -15.57
C VAL A 69 8.73 -8.86 -16.76
N GLU A 70 8.16 -9.33 -17.87
CA GLU A 70 7.90 -8.48 -19.05
C GLU A 70 6.91 -7.36 -18.74
N THR A 71 5.87 -7.64 -17.95
CA THR A 71 4.92 -6.62 -17.50
C THR A 71 5.61 -5.53 -16.70
N LEU A 72 6.45 -5.89 -15.72
CA LEU A 72 7.18 -4.93 -14.89
C LEU A 72 8.23 -4.13 -15.69
N MET A 73 8.86 -4.76 -16.71
CA MET A 73 9.81 -4.09 -17.59
C MET A 73 9.16 -3.02 -18.50
N LYS A 74 7.85 -3.12 -18.76
CA LYS A 74 7.12 -2.11 -19.55
C LYS A 74 6.87 -0.83 -18.77
N ILE A 75 6.96 -0.86 -17.43
CA ILE A 75 6.80 0.31 -16.58
C ILE A 75 8.05 1.17 -16.72
N SER A 76 7.86 2.42 -17.12
CA SER A 76 8.96 3.34 -17.35
C SER A 76 9.71 3.62 -16.05
N LYS A 77 10.98 4.04 -16.15
CA LYS A 77 11.74 4.48 -14.98
C LYS A 77 11.06 5.64 -14.27
N LYS A 78 10.48 6.58 -15.02
CA LYS A 78 9.78 7.74 -14.47
C LYS A 78 8.58 7.31 -13.61
N GLU A 79 7.75 6.41 -14.11
CA GLU A 79 6.60 5.88 -13.35
C GLU A 79 7.06 5.18 -12.08
N ARG A 80 8.12 4.37 -12.14
CA ARG A 80 8.70 3.72 -10.94
C ARG A 80 9.21 4.73 -9.92
N ASP A 81 9.93 5.75 -10.37
CA ASP A 81 10.44 6.82 -9.52
C ASP A 81 9.29 7.61 -8.87
N ASP A 82 8.22 7.90 -9.63
CA ASP A 82 7.03 8.60 -9.14
C ASP A 82 6.27 7.76 -8.09
N MET A 83 6.08 6.46 -8.35
CA MET A 83 5.47 5.53 -7.38
C MET A 83 6.29 5.43 -6.10
N ARG A 84 7.61 5.23 -6.20
CA ARG A 84 8.50 5.14 -5.03
C ARG A 84 8.51 6.45 -4.24
N ARG A 85 8.53 7.59 -4.92
CA ARG A 85 8.44 8.90 -4.28
C ARG A 85 7.12 9.02 -3.51
N TYR A 86 5.99 8.64 -4.11
CA TYR A 86 4.70 8.64 -3.43
C TYR A 86 4.71 7.72 -2.21
N ILE A 87 5.21 6.49 -2.34
CA ILE A 87 5.33 5.54 -1.22
C ILE A 87 6.12 6.16 -0.06
N VAL A 88 7.31 6.71 -0.33
CA VAL A 88 8.23 7.19 0.72
C VAL A 88 7.73 8.49 1.37
N TYR A 89 7.24 9.44 0.58
CA TYR A 89 6.94 10.78 1.09
C TYR A 89 5.49 10.99 1.49
N GLU A 90 4.54 10.25 0.89
CA GLU A 90 3.12 10.46 1.13
C GLU A 90 2.50 9.31 1.93
N LEU A 91 2.89 8.06 1.64
CA LEU A 91 2.24 6.88 2.23
C LEU A 91 2.91 6.40 3.52
N LEU A 92 4.23 6.20 3.50
CA LEU A 92 5.01 5.59 4.59
C LEU A 92 4.78 6.24 5.95
N PRO A 93 4.74 7.58 6.10
CA PRO A 93 4.51 8.20 7.42
C PRO A 93 3.23 7.71 8.10
N GLY A 94 2.16 7.47 7.32
CA GLY A 94 0.90 6.96 7.82
C GLY A 94 0.89 5.46 8.13
N LEU A 95 1.92 4.71 7.76
CA LEU A 95 2.03 3.26 8.00
C LEU A 95 2.81 2.92 9.28
N VAL A 96 3.54 3.88 9.83
CA VAL A 96 4.39 3.69 11.02
C VAL A 96 3.86 4.48 12.20
N TYR A 97 4.19 4.03 13.41
CA TYR A 97 3.95 4.82 14.60
C TYR A 97 5.02 5.90 14.75
N GLY A 98 4.58 7.12 15.04
CA GLY A 98 5.47 8.21 15.36
C GLY A 98 6.15 7.98 16.71
N ASP A 99 7.38 8.48 16.84
CA ASP A 99 7.99 8.60 18.16
C ASP A 99 7.19 9.61 19.01
N SER A 100 7.04 9.36 20.30
CA SER A 100 6.23 10.20 21.19
C SER A 100 6.76 11.63 21.33
N THR A 101 8.03 11.86 20.98
CA THR A 101 8.66 13.19 20.94
C THR A 101 8.66 13.82 19.55
N ALA A 102 8.27 13.06 18.51
CA ALA A 102 8.20 13.57 17.15
C ALA A 102 7.07 14.58 16.99
N LYS A 103 7.41 15.76 16.46
CA LYS A 103 6.44 16.77 16.05
C LYS A 103 6.08 16.54 14.59
N LEU A 104 5.09 15.70 14.36
CA LEU A 104 4.56 15.41 13.02
C LEU A 104 3.60 16.52 12.60
N GLU A 105 4.13 17.64 12.11
CA GLU A 105 3.30 18.78 11.66
C GLU A 105 2.70 18.57 10.26
N LYS A 106 3.39 17.79 9.41
CA LYS A 106 3.03 17.60 8.00
C LYS A 106 2.30 16.30 7.71
N PHE A 107 2.40 15.31 8.59
CA PHE A 107 1.91 13.96 8.37
C PHE A 107 1.19 13.45 9.62
N GLN A 108 0.23 12.56 9.43
CA GLN A 108 -0.34 11.76 10.51
C GLN A 108 0.35 10.41 10.53
N ASP A 109 0.64 9.90 11.72
CA ASP A 109 1.15 8.54 11.89
C ASP A 109 0.01 7.51 11.88
N ALA A 110 0.37 6.22 11.90
CA ALA A 110 -0.59 5.12 11.87
C ALA A 110 -1.62 5.18 13.01
N PHE A 111 -1.21 5.64 14.20
CA PHE A 111 -2.10 5.79 15.35
C PHE A 111 -3.09 6.95 15.16
N SER A 112 -2.59 8.12 14.76
CA SER A 112 -3.40 9.32 14.56
C SER A 112 -4.46 9.08 13.50
N ILE A 113 -4.10 8.44 12.39
CA ILE A 113 -5.05 8.07 11.32
C ILE A 113 -6.19 7.22 11.88
N ILE A 114 -5.88 6.19 12.67
CA ILE A 114 -6.91 5.32 13.26
C ILE A 114 -7.84 6.11 14.18
N MET A 115 -7.27 6.93 15.07
CA MET A 115 -8.06 7.67 16.06
C MET A 115 -8.98 8.70 15.37
N SER A 116 -8.48 9.42 14.36
CA SER A 116 -9.28 10.36 13.59
C SER A 116 -10.45 9.67 12.87
N ASN A 117 -10.19 8.58 12.14
CA ASN A 117 -11.25 7.83 11.44
C ASN A 117 -12.26 7.20 12.39
N LEU A 118 -11.82 6.68 13.53
CA LEU A 118 -12.70 6.12 14.56
C LEU A 118 -13.64 7.19 15.12
N MET A 119 -13.12 8.36 15.49
CA MET A 119 -13.92 9.47 16.01
C MET A 119 -14.93 9.96 14.97
N GLU A 120 -14.53 10.10 13.70
CA GLU A 120 -15.44 10.48 12.61
C GLU A 120 -16.57 9.46 12.42
N ARG A 121 -16.26 8.17 12.56
CA ARG A 121 -17.27 7.11 12.45
C ARG A 121 -18.29 7.18 13.59
N VAL A 122 -17.83 7.41 14.83
CA VAL A 122 -18.71 7.55 16.00
C VAL A 122 -19.62 8.76 15.85
N THR A 123 -19.09 9.92 15.46
CA THR A 123 -19.91 11.14 15.30
C THR A 123 -20.96 11.00 14.20
N LYS A 124 -20.63 10.32 13.09
CA LYS A 124 -21.61 9.99 12.03
C LYS A 124 -22.73 9.10 12.55
N MET A 125 -22.40 8.08 13.34
CA MET A 125 -23.40 7.19 13.94
C MET A 125 -24.36 7.94 14.87
N ASP A 126 -23.83 8.80 15.74
CA ASP A 126 -24.62 9.62 16.67
C ASP A 126 -25.51 10.63 15.93
N SER A 127 -25.08 11.14 14.77
CA SER A 127 -25.89 12.06 13.95
C SER A 127 -27.02 11.39 13.16
N THR A 128 -27.01 10.06 13.07
CA THR A 128 -28.05 9.24 12.42
C THR A 128 -29.00 8.56 13.39
N ALA A 129 -28.79 8.73 14.70
CA ALA A 129 -29.64 8.24 15.78
C ALA A 129 -30.59 9.36 16.27
#